data_AF-A0A7J2LMJ3-F1
#
_entry.id   AF-A0A7J2LMJ3-F1
#
_cell.length_a   1.000
_cell.length_b   1.000
_cell.length_c   1.000
_cell.angle_alpha   90.00
_cell.angle_beta   90.00
_cell.angle_gamma   90.00
#
_symmetry.space_group_name_H-M   'P 1'
#
loop_
_entity.id
_entity.type
_entity.pdbx_description
1 polymer ?
#
loop_
_entity_poly.entity_id
_entity_poly.type
_entity_poly.pdbx_seq_one_letter_code
_entity_poly.pdbx_strand_id
1 'polypeptide(L)' 'MSRPADVGSLKTGSYVMIDGEPCKIVDIAKSKPG' A
#
# COMPACT_ATOMS: atom_id res chain seq x y z
N MET A 1 -8.77 -12.59 3.91
CA MET A 1 -7.42 -12.95 4.39
C MET A 1 -6.43 -11.90 3.92
N SER A 2 -6.10 -10.91 4.75
CA SER A 2 -5.00 -9.98 4.49
C SER A 2 -3.69 -10.68 4.83
N ARG A 3 -2.76 -10.76 3.88
CA ARG A 3 -1.40 -11.25 4.14
C ARG A 3 -0.49 -10.04 4.35
N PRO A 4 0.41 -10.06 5.35
CA PRO A 4 1.41 -9.01 5.48
C PRO A 4 2.27 -9.01 4.20
N ALA A 5 2.43 -7.82 3.61
CA ALA A 5 3.20 -7.60 2.39
C ALA A 5 4.16 -6.45 2.64
N ASP A 6 5.33 -6.51 2.01
CA ASP A 6 6.34 -5.46 2.14
C ASP A 6 5.88 -4.18 1.41
N VAL A 7 6.10 -3.01 2.03
CA VAL A 7 5.74 -1.70 1.44
C VAL A 7 6.43 -1.45 0.09
N GLY A 8 7.60 -2.03 -0.14
CA GLY A 8 8.31 -1.95 -1.42
C GLY A 8 7.64 -2.75 -2.54
N SER A 9 6.86 -3.77 -2.20
CA SER A 9 6.16 -4.65 -3.15
C SER A 9 4.78 -4.12 -3.59
N LEU A 10 4.29 -3.06 -2.93
CA LEU A 10 3.03 -2.41 -3.28
C LEU A 10 3.14 -1.72 -4.64
N LYS A 11 2.11 -1.91 -5.48
CA LYS A 11 1.97 -1.28 -6.79
C LYS A 11 0.66 -0.49 -6.87
N THR A 12 0.65 0.52 -7.74
CA THR A 12 -0.59 1.20 -8.11
C THR A 12 -1.59 0.18 -8.68
N GLY A 13 -2.83 0.26 -8.21
CA GLY A 13 -3.89 -0.70 -8.53
C GLY A 13 -4.01 -1.90 -7.57
N SER A 14 -3.04 -2.12 -6.68
CA SER A 14 -3.19 -3.10 -5.59
C SER A 14 -4.10 -2.57 -4.48
N TYR A 15 -4.59 -3.48 -3.63
CA TYR A 15 -5.43 -3.15 -2.47
C TYR A 15 -4.64 -3.25 -1.18
N VAL A 16 -4.90 -2.31 -0.28
CA VAL A 16 -4.31 -2.25 1.07
C VAL A 16 -5.41 -1.99 2.09
N MET A 17 -5.27 -2.54 3.29
CA MET A 17 -6.17 -2.22 4.39
C MET A 17 -5.71 -0.93 5.07
N ILE A 18 -6.59 0.07 5.13
CA ILE A 18 -6.38 1.33 5.86
C ILE A 18 -7.53 1.43 6.85
N ASP A 19 -7.23 1.51 8.14
CA ASP A 19 -8.23 1.60 9.22
C ASP A 19 -9.30 0.49 9.22
N GLY A 20 -8.97 -0.69 8.69
CA GLY A 20 -9.88 -1.83 8.58
C GLY A 20 -10.74 -1.86 7.31
N GLU A 21 -10.59 -0.85 6.44
CA GLU A 21 -11.27 -0.78 5.15
C GLU A 21 -10.33 -1.11 3.98
N PRO A 22 -10.78 -1.88 2.99
CA PRO A 22 -9.99 -2.18 1.81
C PRO A 22 -9.96 -0.98 0.85
N CYS A 23 -8.82 -0.31 0.77
CA CYS A 23 -8.59 0.81 -0.13
C CYS A 23 -7.77 0.39 -1.36
N LYS A 24 -8.08 0.98 -2.51
CA LYS A 24 -7.29 0.82 -3.74
C LYS A 24 -6.19 1.87 -3.79
N ILE A 25 -4.97 1.44 -4.08
CA ILE A 25 -3.83 2.35 -4.25
C ILE A 25 -3.94 3.06 -5.59
N VAL A 26 -4.18 4.38 -5.57
CA VAL A 26 -4.28 5.22 -6.77
C VAL A 26 -2.93 5.82 -7.18
N ASP A 27 -2.09 6.17 -6.20
CA ASP A 27 -0.76 6.73 -6.40
C ASP A 27 0.18 6.30 -5.28
N ILE A 28 1.49 6.21 -5.56
CA ILE A 28 2.52 5.87 -4.57
C ILE A 28 3.69 6.86 -4.69
N ALA A 29 3.85 7.72 -3.68
CA ALA A 29 5.03 8.53 -3.51
C ALA A 29 5.97 7.90 -2.47
N LYS A 30 7.23 7.66 -2.86
CA LYS A 30 8.28 7.21 -1.93
C LYS A 30 9.17 8.40 -1.59
N SER A 31 9.19 8.81 -0.32
CA SER A 31 10.11 9.83 0.17
C SER A 31 11.25 9.17 0.96
N LYS A 32 12.48 9.56 0.65
CA LYS A 32 13.68 9.23 1.45
C LYS A 32 14.29 10.54 1.96
N PRO A 33 13.74 11.14 3.03
CA PRO A 33 14.30 12.34 3.62
C PRO A 33 15.42 11.93 4.57
N GLY A 34 16.62 11.64 4.04
CA GLY A 34 17.83 11.39 4.83
C GLY A 34 17.80 10.11 5.65
#